data_AF-A0A7U2NQW9-F1
#
_entry.id   AF-A0A7U2NQW9-F1
#
_cell.length_a   1.000
_cell.length_b   1.000
_cell.length_c   1.000
_cell.angle_alpha   90.00
_cell.angle_beta   90.00
_cell.angle_gamma   90.00
#
_symmetry.space_group_name_H-M   'P 1'
#
loop_
_entity.id
_entity.type
_entity.pdbx_description
1 polymer ?
#
loop_
_entity_poly.entity_id
_entity_poly.type
_entity_poly.pdbx_seq_one_letter_code
_entity_poly.pdbx_strand_id
1 'polypeptide(L)'
;MSSSKAKSGSPEYTFISRHDDGSEDSTTSLEARSSSEDEHSVPLLEYSGNPHSLSSSKPSQLPKLILYFSFALALLSAVNVALLPATLSKYQAYPLSDSEIKALPNGDTRLGIDRAEKMIPPPQIYHHAWPDRVVRVGRKLKNAVWGHGVQVYITVEDSTIMRFPIPIRGANACALSWQPPPEFSARDKDLTIKGDITEIEVWQLIAPSATSATAPSMDELDYDTLSYSSLPVRGELLGVLDLTAKPNSTTVEFACPSKADNLVVELKCQRVACHVSFKQIEMVPRFGFELVRRRE
;
A
#
# COMPACT_ATOMS: atom_id res chain seq x y z
N MET A 1 -46.41 12.92 -25.72
CA MET A 1 -46.27 11.46 -25.82
C MET A 1 -45.48 10.98 -24.61
N SER A 2 -46.17 10.35 -23.67
CA SER A 2 -45.57 9.73 -22.49
C SER A 2 -44.97 8.39 -22.87
N SER A 3 -43.76 8.09 -22.42
CA SER A 3 -43.21 6.73 -22.47
C SER A 3 -42.60 6.35 -21.12
N SER A 4 -42.92 5.14 -20.72
CA SER A 4 -42.93 4.59 -19.38
C SER A 4 -41.65 3.85 -19.01
N LYS A 5 -41.26 4.01 -17.75
CA LYS A 5 -40.99 2.94 -16.76
C LYS A 5 -40.16 1.72 -17.23
N ALA A 6 -38.96 1.60 -16.66
CA ALA A 6 -38.38 0.31 -16.29
C ALA A 6 -37.63 0.44 -14.95
N LYS A 7 -38.23 -0.08 -13.88
CA LYS A 7 -37.57 -0.42 -12.62
C LYS A 7 -36.82 -1.72 -12.86
N SER A 8 -35.51 -1.76 -12.63
CA SER A 8 -34.74 -3.00 -12.51
C SER A 8 -34.54 -3.31 -11.04
N GLY A 9 -34.96 -4.51 -10.64
CA GLY A 9 -34.99 -4.98 -9.26
C GLY A 9 -33.61 -5.31 -8.71
N SER A 10 -33.42 -4.99 -7.44
CA SER A 10 -32.32 -5.50 -6.62
C SER A 10 -32.60 -6.96 -6.28
N PRO A 11 -31.65 -7.90 -6.43
CA PRO A 11 -31.80 -9.23 -5.86
C PRO A 11 -31.57 -9.14 -4.35
N GLU A 12 -32.62 -9.48 -3.61
CA GLU A 12 -32.65 -9.67 -2.17
C GLU A 12 -31.84 -10.93 -1.83
N TYR A 13 -30.77 -10.78 -1.05
CA TYR A 13 -29.93 -11.89 -0.62
C TYR A 13 -30.47 -12.44 0.71
N THR A 14 -31.03 -13.64 0.68
CA THR A 14 -31.51 -14.37 1.87
C THR A 14 -30.33 -14.95 2.65
N PHE A 15 -30.22 -14.59 3.92
CA PHE A 15 -29.24 -15.12 4.87
C PHE A 15 -29.62 -16.56 5.24
N ILE A 16 -28.77 -17.53 4.92
CA ILE A 16 -28.94 -18.93 5.37
C ILE A 16 -28.51 -19.01 6.84
N SER A 17 -29.45 -19.35 7.71
CA SER A 17 -29.23 -19.61 9.13
C SER A 17 -28.31 -20.81 9.34
N ARG A 18 -27.25 -20.61 10.11
CA ARG A 18 -26.33 -21.65 10.59
C ARG A 18 -27.08 -22.55 11.58
N HIS A 19 -27.17 -23.84 11.26
CA HIS A 19 -27.72 -24.86 12.15
C HIS A 19 -26.83 -24.97 13.38
N ASP A 20 -27.45 -24.81 14.54
CA ASP A 20 -26.88 -24.95 15.87
C ASP A 20 -27.25 -26.35 16.34
N ASP A 21 -26.27 -27.24 16.45
CA ASP A 21 -26.41 -28.50 17.18
C ASP A 21 -25.25 -28.55 18.18
N GLY A 22 -25.58 -28.17 19.41
CA GLY A 22 -24.80 -28.45 20.59
C GLY A 22 -25.33 -29.69 21.30
N SER A 23 -24.42 -30.54 21.74
CA SER A 23 -24.42 -31.25 23.04
C SER A 23 -23.23 -32.23 23.03
N GLU A 24 -22.16 -31.96 23.79
CA GLU A 24 -21.89 -32.59 25.11
C GLU A 24 -21.36 -34.05 24.94
N ASP A 25 -20.31 -34.56 25.58
CA ASP A 25 -19.62 -34.14 26.80
C ASP A 25 -18.35 -35.01 27.02
N SER A 26 -17.58 -34.65 28.06
CA SER A 26 -16.59 -35.45 28.83
C SER A 26 -15.11 -35.40 28.39
N THR A 27 -14.23 -34.59 29.01
CA THR A 27 -13.51 -34.78 30.32
C THR A 27 -12.61 -36.03 30.34
N THR A 28 -11.32 -36.08 30.73
CA THR A 28 -10.42 -35.24 31.57
C THR A 28 -9.01 -35.86 31.57
N SER A 29 -8.01 -35.07 32.01
CA SER A 29 -6.67 -35.39 32.60
C SER A 29 -5.63 -36.19 31.78
N LEU A 30 -4.45 -35.66 31.41
CA LEU A 30 -3.25 -35.23 32.18
C LEU A 30 -2.52 -36.34 32.96
N GLU A 31 -1.20 -36.43 32.68
CA GLU A 31 -0.04 -37.05 33.38
C GLU A 31 0.63 -38.18 32.57
N ALA A 32 1.85 -38.02 32.01
CA ALA A 32 3.18 -37.76 32.56
C ALA A 32 3.95 -39.02 33.06
N ARG A 33 4.90 -39.46 32.20
CA ARG A 33 6.31 -39.83 32.47
C ARG A 33 6.71 -41.17 33.13
N SER A 34 7.79 -41.73 32.54
CA SER A 34 8.89 -42.55 33.11
C SER A 34 8.61 -44.01 33.50
N SER A 35 9.23 -45.01 32.85
CA SER A 35 10.59 -45.59 33.02
C SER A 35 10.75 -46.50 34.25
N SER A 36 11.08 -47.78 34.05
CA SER A 36 12.29 -48.47 34.57
C SER A 36 12.13 -49.99 34.51
N GLU A 37 13.24 -50.66 34.22
CA GLU A 37 13.48 -52.11 34.20
C GLU A 37 13.69 -52.65 35.63
N ASP A 38 13.56 -53.98 35.81
CA ASP A 38 14.26 -54.85 36.79
C ASP A 38 13.87 -56.32 36.46
N GLU A 39 14.75 -57.18 35.94
CA GLU A 39 15.79 -58.01 36.61
C GLU A 39 15.25 -59.11 37.56
N HIS A 40 15.39 -60.41 37.18
CA HIS A 40 16.34 -61.41 37.78
C HIS A 40 15.72 -62.23 38.94
N SER A 41 15.85 -63.56 39.15
CA SER A 41 16.66 -64.65 38.57
C SER A 41 16.24 -66.05 39.12
N VAL A 42 16.93 -67.09 38.63
CA VAL A 42 17.41 -68.35 39.26
C VAL A 42 16.51 -69.65 39.29
N PRO A 43 17.06 -70.90 39.33
CA PRO A 43 17.29 -71.75 38.13
C PRO A 43 17.19 -73.31 38.33
N LEU A 44 17.68 -74.09 37.33
CA LEU A 44 18.36 -75.42 37.39
C LEU A 44 17.53 -76.67 37.83
N LEU A 45 17.64 -77.88 37.25
CA LEU A 45 18.71 -78.57 36.51
C LEU A 45 18.17 -79.79 35.70
N GLU A 46 18.91 -80.14 34.63
CA GLU A 46 19.17 -81.50 34.07
C GLU A 46 18.02 -82.33 33.43
N TYR A 47 18.17 -83.07 32.32
CA TYR A 47 19.34 -83.62 31.62
C TYR A 47 18.92 -84.20 30.25
N SER A 48 19.90 -84.31 29.33
CA SER A 48 20.04 -85.31 28.25
C SER A 48 19.54 -85.01 26.83
N GLY A 49 20.46 -85.05 25.87
CA GLY A 49 20.17 -85.37 24.46
C GLY A 49 20.96 -84.61 23.40
N ASN A 50 22.23 -85.01 23.23
CA ASN A 50 23.25 -84.74 22.20
C ASN A 50 22.92 -84.04 20.84
N PRO A 51 23.97 -83.48 20.19
CA PRO A 51 23.90 -82.43 19.18
C PRO A 51 23.89 -82.99 17.76
N HIS A 52 22.94 -82.59 16.91
CA HIS A 52 23.11 -82.50 15.46
C HIS A 52 21.87 -81.82 14.85
N SER A 53 22.03 -80.58 14.37
CA SER A 53 21.59 -80.15 13.04
C SER A 53 21.67 -78.63 12.93
N LEU A 54 22.76 -78.17 12.29
CA LEU A 54 22.78 -76.88 11.61
C LEU A 54 21.71 -76.93 10.51
N SER A 55 20.49 -76.51 10.85
CA SER A 55 19.46 -76.21 9.85
C SER A 55 19.77 -74.83 9.29
N SER A 56 20.41 -74.84 8.13
CA SER A 56 20.58 -73.68 7.25
C SER A 56 19.20 -73.13 6.87
N SER A 57 18.76 -72.09 7.57
CA SER A 57 17.56 -71.34 7.21
C SER A 57 17.84 -70.52 5.95
N LYS A 58 17.13 -70.86 4.87
CA LYS A 58 17.11 -70.18 3.56
C LYS A 58 17.28 -68.66 3.68
N PRO A 59 18.10 -68.01 2.84
CA PRO A 59 18.15 -66.55 2.78
C PRO A 59 16.77 -66.06 2.32
N SER A 60 16.05 -65.39 3.21
CA SER A 60 14.77 -64.77 2.89
C SER A 60 14.99 -63.79 1.72
N GLN A 61 14.25 -63.95 0.63
CA GLN A 61 14.34 -63.09 -0.56
C GLN A 61 13.72 -61.68 -0.34
N LEU A 62 13.18 -61.43 0.85
CA LEU A 62 12.53 -60.18 1.28
C LEU A 62 13.44 -58.93 1.17
N PRO A 63 14.73 -58.94 1.56
CA PRO A 63 15.58 -57.76 1.48
C PRO A 63 15.89 -57.34 0.04
N LYS A 64 16.00 -58.31 -0.89
CA LYS A 64 16.25 -58.04 -2.31
C LYS A 64 15.02 -57.41 -2.96
N LEU A 65 13.83 -57.92 -2.66
CA LEU A 65 12.58 -57.34 -3.16
C LEU A 65 12.36 -55.90 -2.66
N ILE A 66 12.65 -55.62 -1.39
CA ILE A 66 12.55 -54.26 -0.82
C ILE A 66 13.54 -53.31 -1.51
N LEU A 67 14.77 -53.76 -1.78
CA LEU A 67 15.77 -52.97 -2.53
C LEU A 67 15.36 -52.72 -3.98
N TYR A 68 14.77 -53.71 -4.67
CA TYR A 68 14.25 -53.50 -6.02
C TYR A 68 13.06 -52.54 -6.05
N PHE A 69 12.16 -52.63 -5.06
CA PHE A 69 11.03 -51.70 -4.94
C PHE A 69 11.49 -50.29 -4.61
N SER A 70 12.42 -50.10 -3.67
CA SER A 70 12.93 -48.78 -3.33
C SER A 70 13.70 -48.15 -4.49
N PHE A 71 14.48 -48.95 -5.23
CA PHE A 71 15.17 -48.50 -6.44
C PHE A 71 14.19 -48.13 -7.56
N ALA A 72 13.15 -48.93 -7.79
CA ALA A 72 12.11 -48.61 -8.76
C ALA A 72 11.36 -47.34 -8.39
N LEU A 73 11.03 -47.15 -7.11
CA LEU A 73 10.36 -45.94 -6.61
C LEU A 73 11.25 -44.70 -6.75
N ALA A 74 12.55 -44.84 -6.47
CA ALA A 74 13.53 -43.78 -6.66
C ALA A 74 13.69 -43.40 -8.14
N LEU A 75 13.71 -44.38 -9.04
CA LEU A 75 13.73 -44.13 -10.49
C LEU A 75 12.45 -43.44 -10.97
N LEU A 76 11.27 -43.89 -10.52
CA LEU A 76 9.98 -43.24 -10.82
C LEU A 76 9.95 -41.79 -10.33
N SER A 77 10.46 -41.54 -9.11
CA SER A 77 10.58 -40.19 -8.57
C SER A 77 11.55 -39.33 -9.37
N ALA A 78 12.73 -39.87 -9.72
CA ALA A 78 13.74 -39.15 -10.50
C ALA A 78 13.23 -38.80 -11.90
N VAL A 79 12.49 -39.72 -12.54
CA VAL A 79 11.85 -39.48 -13.84
C VAL A 79 10.79 -38.39 -13.73
N ASN A 80 9.94 -38.41 -12.69
CA ASN A 80 8.95 -37.34 -12.47
C ASN A 80 9.61 -35.96 -12.25
N VAL A 81 10.69 -35.90 -11.46
CA VAL A 81 11.43 -34.66 -11.23
C VAL A 81 12.16 -34.19 -12.50
N ALA A 82 12.72 -35.10 -13.29
CA ALA A 82 13.40 -34.76 -14.54
C ALA A 82 12.43 -34.34 -15.67
N LEU A 83 11.20 -34.85 -15.65
CA LEU A 83 10.14 -34.44 -16.59
C LEU A 83 9.51 -33.09 -16.20
N LEU A 84 9.64 -32.65 -14.95
CA LEU A 84 9.01 -31.41 -14.46
C LEU A 84 9.50 -30.16 -15.22
N PRO A 85 10.81 -29.92 -15.44
CA PRO A 85 11.27 -28.75 -16.19
C PRO A 85 10.85 -28.77 -17.66
N ALA A 86 10.85 -29.95 -18.29
CA ALA A 86 10.48 -30.11 -19.69
C ALA A 86 8.96 -29.98 -19.93
N THR A 87 8.15 -30.35 -18.94
CA THR A 87 6.70 -30.13 -18.98
C THR A 87 6.36 -28.68 -18.67
N LEU A 88 6.98 -28.08 -17.64
CA LEU A 88 6.77 -26.67 -17.30
C LEU A 88 7.22 -25.71 -18.40
N SER A 89 8.32 -26.00 -19.11
CA SER A 89 8.79 -25.15 -20.22
C SER A 89 7.80 -25.11 -21.39
N LYS A 90 7.09 -26.22 -21.66
CA LYS A 90 6.00 -26.25 -22.66
C LYS A 90 4.83 -25.35 -22.27
N TYR A 91 4.48 -25.30 -20.99
CA TYR A 91 3.41 -24.41 -20.50
C TYR A 91 3.85 -22.94 -20.41
N GLN A 92 5.14 -22.65 -20.24
CA GLN A 92 5.67 -21.28 -20.35
C GLN A 92 5.64 -20.76 -21.80
N ALA A 93 5.88 -21.64 -22.78
CA ALA A 93 5.88 -21.25 -24.20
C ALA A 93 4.48 -21.09 -24.80
N TYR A 94 3.45 -21.67 -24.17
CA TYR A 94 2.05 -21.57 -24.57
C TYR A 94 1.18 -21.18 -23.35
N PRO A 95 1.12 -19.89 -22.99
CA PRO A 95 0.17 -19.43 -22.00
C PRO A 95 -1.25 -19.70 -22.52
N LEU A 96 -2.04 -20.42 -21.72
CA LEU A 96 -3.45 -20.70 -22.03
C LEU A 96 -4.22 -19.39 -22.16
N SER A 97 -5.07 -19.31 -23.18
CA SER A 97 -5.99 -18.18 -23.34
C SER A 97 -7.09 -18.21 -22.28
N ASP A 98 -7.66 -17.05 -21.96
CA ASP A 98 -8.75 -16.93 -20.98
C ASP A 98 -9.97 -17.83 -21.31
N SER A 99 -10.18 -18.14 -22.59
CA SER A 99 -11.21 -19.06 -23.06
C SER A 99 -10.90 -20.54 -22.76
N GLU A 100 -9.63 -20.94 -22.84
CA GLU A 100 -9.20 -22.31 -22.56
C GLU A 100 -9.16 -22.57 -21.06
N ILE A 101 -8.78 -21.56 -20.26
CA ILE A 101 -8.81 -21.62 -18.79
C ILE A 101 -10.24 -21.86 -18.31
N LYS A 102 -11.23 -21.12 -18.83
CA LYS A 102 -12.66 -21.30 -18.52
C LYS A 102 -13.23 -22.64 -18.96
N ALA A 103 -12.63 -23.28 -19.98
CA ALA A 103 -13.07 -24.57 -20.49
C ALA A 103 -12.54 -25.77 -19.67
N LEU A 104 -11.60 -25.54 -18.74
CA LEU A 104 -11.12 -26.60 -17.86
C LEU A 104 -12.22 -27.01 -16.85
N PRO A 105 -12.28 -28.29 -16.45
CA PRO A 105 -13.27 -28.79 -15.49
C PRO A 105 -13.29 -28.03 -14.15
N ASN A 106 -12.17 -27.41 -13.79
CA ASN A 106 -11.99 -26.54 -12.62
C ASN A 106 -11.47 -25.16 -13.06
N GLY A 107 -12.10 -24.57 -14.07
CA GLY A 107 -11.57 -23.47 -14.89
C GLY A 107 -11.29 -22.11 -14.25
N ASP A 108 -11.33 -22.00 -12.92
CA ASP A 108 -10.71 -20.88 -12.22
C ASP A 108 -10.51 -21.21 -10.73
N THR A 109 -9.46 -21.96 -10.38
CA THR A 109 -9.10 -22.17 -8.96
C THR A 109 -8.56 -20.91 -8.28
N ARG A 110 -8.45 -19.78 -9.01
CA ARG A 110 -8.08 -18.47 -8.46
C ARG A 110 -9.28 -17.69 -7.93
N LEU A 111 -10.44 -18.32 -7.76
CA LEU A 111 -11.60 -17.78 -7.06
C LEU A 111 -11.18 -17.07 -5.75
N GLY A 112 -11.16 -15.75 -5.77
CA GLY A 112 -10.80 -14.92 -4.61
C GLY A 112 -9.37 -14.36 -4.60
N ILE A 113 -8.46 -14.80 -5.47
CA ILE A 113 -7.15 -14.14 -5.65
C ILE A 113 -7.34 -12.76 -6.29
N ASP A 114 -8.28 -12.64 -7.22
CA ASP A 114 -8.74 -11.37 -7.81
C ASP A 114 -9.35 -10.42 -6.76
N ARG A 115 -9.98 -10.97 -5.72
CA ARG A 115 -10.48 -10.22 -4.56
C ARG A 115 -9.35 -9.87 -3.59
N ALA A 116 -8.41 -10.79 -3.37
CA ALA A 116 -7.23 -10.54 -2.55
C ALA A 116 -6.33 -9.46 -3.18
N GLU A 117 -6.15 -9.47 -4.49
CA GLU A 117 -5.42 -8.44 -5.24
C GLU A 117 -6.07 -7.06 -5.10
N LYS A 118 -7.41 -6.99 -5.08
CA LYS A 118 -8.15 -5.75 -4.77
C LYS A 118 -8.09 -5.34 -3.30
N MET A 119 -7.73 -6.26 -2.40
CA MET A 119 -7.58 -6.00 -0.97
C MET A 119 -6.13 -5.67 -0.58
N ILE A 120 -5.16 -6.03 -1.42
CA ILE A 120 -3.77 -5.61 -1.24
C ILE A 120 -3.70 -4.13 -1.59
N PRO A 121 -3.34 -3.25 -0.63
CA PRO A 121 -3.16 -1.84 -0.94
C PRO A 121 -2.08 -1.73 -2.04
N PRO A 122 -2.30 -0.87 -3.05
CA PRO A 122 -1.33 -0.71 -4.12
C PRO A 122 0.05 -0.40 -3.51
N PRO A 123 1.13 -0.96 -4.06
CA PRO A 123 2.47 -0.74 -3.55
C PRO A 123 2.71 0.77 -3.48
N GLN A 124 3.05 1.26 -2.29
CA GLN A 124 3.29 2.68 -2.09
C GLN A 124 4.61 3.06 -2.75
N ILE A 125 4.53 3.58 -3.97
CA ILE A 125 5.68 4.04 -4.77
C ILE A 125 6.23 5.36 -4.24
N TYR A 126 5.44 6.11 -3.46
CA TYR A 126 5.80 7.42 -2.95
C TYR A 126 5.73 7.47 -1.42
N HIS A 127 6.58 8.31 -0.83
CA HIS A 127 6.41 8.86 0.50
C HIS A 127 5.63 10.17 0.37
N HIS A 128 4.61 10.33 1.20
CA HIS A 128 3.72 11.49 1.19
C HIS A 128 3.96 12.33 2.44
N ALA A 129 3.92 13.65 2.29
CA ALA A 129 4.00 14.60 3.39
C ALA A 129 2.92 15.68 3.24
N TRP A 130 2.16 15.86 4.32
CA TRP A 130 1.16 16.91 4.42
C TRP A 130 1.81 18.21 4.88
N PRO A 131 1.29 19.38 4.44
CA PRO A 131 1.87 20.64 4.86
C PRO A 131 1.62 20.85 6.36
N ASP A 132 2.65 21.24 7.08
CA ASP A 132 2.58 21.51 8.52
C ASP A 132 2.30 22.99 8.82
N ARG A 133 2.59 23.87 7.86
CA ARG A 133 2.21 25.28 7.89
C ARG A 133 1.44 25.66 6.63
N VAL A 134 0.33 26.37 6.81
CA VAL A 134 -0.44 27.03 5.75
C VAL A 134 -0.75 28.45 6.18
N VAL A 135 -0.48 29.42 5.30
CA VAL A 135 -0.72 30.85 5.52
C VAL A 135 -1.30 31.48 4.27
N ARG A 136 -2.33 32.33 4.45
CA ARG A 136 -2.87 33.18 3.39
C ARG A 136 -2.14 34.53 3.40
N VAL A 137 -1.81 35.02 2.22
CA VAL A 137 -1.30 36.39 2.02
C VAL A 137 -2.10 37.07 0.90
N GLY A 138 -2.39 38.36 1.06
CA GLY A 138 -3.26 39.09 0.15
C GLY A 138 -2.68 40.38 -0.38
N ARG A 139 -2.66 40.53 -1.71
CA ARG A 139 -2.10 41.69 -2.41
C ARG A 139 -2.89 42.97 -2.14
N LYS A 140 -4.21 42.85 -1.95
CA LYS A 140 -5.11 43.99 -1.72
C LYS A 140 -4.91 44.59 -0.32
N LEU A 141 -4.74 43.74 0.69
CA LEU A 141 -4.50 44.12 2.08
C LEU A 141 -3.05 43.82 2.45
N LYS A 142 -2.12 44.65 1.97
CA LYS A 142 -0.69 44.33 2.00
C LYS A 142 -0.11 44.01 3.38
N ASN A 143 -0.63 44.66 4.42
CA ASN A 143 -0.17 44.51 5.80
C ASN A 143 -1.11 43.65 6.65
N ALA A 144 -2.16 43.06 6.05
CA ALA A 144 -3.01 42.14 6.79
C ALA A 144 -2.25 40.84 7.05
N VAL A 145 -2.42 40.34 8.26
CA VAL A 145 -1.83 39.10 8.75
C VAL A 145 -2.99 38.19 9.12
N TRP A 146 -3.05 37.03 8.47
CA TRP A 146 -4.07 36.00 8.75
C TRP A 146 -3.58 34.96 9.76
N GLY A 147 -2.26 34.86 9.94
CA GLY A 147 -1.61 33.85 10.76
C GLY A 147 -1.62 32.47 10.12
N HIS A 148 -0.97 31.53 10.81
CA HIS A 148 -1.00 30.12 10.43
C HIS A 148 -2.39 29.52 10.70
N GLY A 149 -2.89 28.73 9.74
CA GLY A 149 -4.11 27.96 9.92
C GLY A 149 -4.21 26.79 8.94
N VAL A 150 -5.45 26.39 8.64
CA VAL A 150 -5.77 25.32 7.67
C VAL A 150 -6.46 25.86 6.42
N GLN A 151 -6.74 27.17 6.37
CA GLN A 151 -7.50 27.76 5.27
C GLN A 151 -6.59 27.93 4.05
N VAL A 152 -7.00 27.31 2.95
CA VAL A 152 -6.41 27.54 1.64
C VAL A 152 -7.31 28.53 0.91
N TYR A 153 -6.69 29.57 0.35
CA TYR A 153 -7.39 30.61 -0.38
C TYR A 153 -6.47 31.14 -1.48
N ILE A 154 -6.74 30.73 -2.71
CA ILE A 154 -5.91 31.05 -3.87
C ILE A 154 -6.81 31.79 -4.86
N THR A 155 -6.43 33.02 -5.19
CA THR A 155 -7.09 33.86 -6.19
C THR A 155 -6.04 34.66 -6.97
N VAL A 156 -6.48 35.57 -7.83
CA VAL A 156 -5.58 36.52 -8.53
C VAL A 156 -4.90 37.48 -7.55
N GLU A 157 -5.59 37.83 -6.46
CA GLU A 157 -5.10 38.81 -5.49
C GLU A 157 -4.47 38.16 -4.26
N ASP A 158 -4.91 36.96 -3.90
CA ASP A 158 -4.47 36.25 -2.70
C ASP A 158 -3.73 34.98 -3.09
N SER A 159 -2.58 34.75 -2.47
CA SER A 159 -1.83 33.50 -2.58
C SER A 159 -1.80 32.77 -1.24
N THR A 160 -1.54 31.47 -1.30
CA THR A 160 -1.37 30.63 -0.10
C THR A 160 0.07 30.13 -0.05
N ILE A 161 0.75 30.35 1.06
CA ILE A 161 2.07 29.82 1.35
C ILE A 161 1.90 28.54 2.15
N MET A 162 2.63 27.49 1.77
CA MET A 162 2.64 26.20 2.46
C MET A 162 4.05 25.73 2.74
N ARG A 163 4.28 25.18 3.93
CA ARG A 163 5.50 24.46 4.29
C ARG A 163 5.20 22.97 4.33
N PHE A 164 6.01 22.19 3.61
CA PHE A 164 5.94 20.75 3.56
C PHE A 164 7.22 20.17 4.19
N PRO A 165 7.11 19.29 5.20
CA PRO A 165 8.27 18.53 5.67
C PRO A 165 8.69 17.55 4.59
N ILE A 166 9.98 17.53 4.24
CA ILE A 166 10.49 16.64 3.18
C ILE A 166 10.60 15.23 3.76
N PRO A 167 9.97 14.20 3.16
CA PRO A 167 10.12 12.83 3.66
C PRO A 167 11.59 12.42 3.69
N ILE A 168 12.08 11.91 4.83
CA ILE A 168 13.51 11.61 5.06
C ILE A 168 14.04 10.54 4.09
N ARG A 169 13.19 9.57 3.73
CA ARG A 169 13.52 8.43 2.86
C ARG A 169 13.01 8.67 1.44
N GLY A 170 13.74 8.15 0.45
CA GLY A 170 13.34 8.16 -0.96
C GLY A 170 14.39 8.75 -1.89
N ALA A 171 14.15 8.65 -3.19
CA ALA A 171 14.99 9.22 -4.23
C ALA A 171 15.06 10.76 -4.12
N ASN A 172 16.02 11.38 -4.79
CA ASN A 172 16.16 12.84 -4.86
C ASN A 172 15.16 13.48 -5.86
N ALA A 173 13.92 12.99 -5.90
CA ALA A 173 12.87 13.45 -6.79
C ALA A 173 11.58 13.67 -5.98
N CYS A 174 11.13 14.93 -5.96
CA CYS A 174 9.97 15.42 -5.27
C CYS A 174 8.96 15.97 -6.29
N ALA A 175 7.67 15.91 -5.97
CA ALA A 175 6.63 16.62 -6.71
C ALA A 175 5.56 17.13 -5.74
N LEU A 176 4.87 18.21 -6.08
CA LEU A 176 3.63 18.55 -5.40
C LEU A 176 2.46 17.90 -6.09
N SER A 177 1.59 17.29 -5.29
CA SER A 177 0.38 16.61 -5.72
C SER A 177 -0.84 17.33 -5.14
N TRP A 178 -1.85 17.53 -5.98
CA TRP A 178 -3.20 17.88 -5.60
C TRP A 178 -4.06 16.61 -5.60
N GLN A 179 -4.64 16.34 -4.44
CA GLN A 179 -5.63 15.28 -4.25
C GLN A 179 -7.03 15.90 -4.17
N PRO A 180 -7.89 15.74 -5.18
CA PRO A 180 -9.27 16.21 -5.14
C PRO A 180 -10.08 15.42 -4.10
N PRO A 181 -11.18 16.01 -3.57
CA PRO A 181 -12.07 15.31 -2.67
C PRO A 181 -12.67 14.08 -3.38
N PRO A 182 -12.76 12.92 -2.70
CA PRO A 182 -13.37 11.74 -3.30
C PRO A 182 -14.80 12.01 -3.73
N GLU A 183 -15.20 11.41 -4.85
CA GLU A 183 -16.54 11.55 -5.39
C GLU A 183 -17.58 11.12 -4.34
N PHE A 184 -18.66 11.90 -4.22
CA PHE A 184 -19.74 11.69 -3.26
C PHE A 184 -19.36 11.79 -1.78
N SER A 185 -18.15 12.25 -1.45
CA SER A 185 -17.78 12.53 -0.07
C SER A 185 -18.42 13.83 0.44
N ALA A 186 -18.69 13.91 1.75
CA ALA A 186 -19.16 15.15 2.38
C ALA A 186 -18.15 16.32 2.21
N ARG A 187 -16.87 15.99 1.98
CA ARG A 187 -15.75 16.91 1.79
C ARG A 187 -15.80 17.64 0.46
N ASP A 188 -16.57 17.17 -0.53
CA ASP A 188 -16.75 17.87 -1.80
C ASP A 188 -17.35 19.28 -1.60
N LYS A 189 -18.22 19.44 -0.60
CA LYS A 189 -18.81 20.74 -0.22
C LYS A 189 -17.82 21.70 0.44
N ASP A 190 -16.69 21.19 0.93
CA ASP A 190 -15.65 22.02 1.54
C ASP A 190 -14.77 22.70 0.48
N LEU A 191 -14.86 22.28 -0.78
CA LEU A 191 -14.11 22.84 -1.90
C LEU A 191 -14.97 23.85 -2.67
N THR A 192 -14.57 25.10 -2.65
CA THR A 192 -15.15 26.17 -3.46
C THR A 192 -14.22 26.51 -4.60
N ILE A 193 -14.67 26.28 -5.83
CA ILE A 193 -13.96 26.62 -7.05
C ILE A 193 -14.80 27.61 -7.86
N LYS A 194 -14.16 28.67 -8.40
CA LYS A 194 -14.75 29.56 -9.40
C LYS A 194 -13.72 29.92 -10.45
N GLY A 195 -14.21 30.16 -11.67
CA GLY A 195 -13.37 30.52 -12.81
C GLY A 195 -12.46 29.38 -13.26
N ASP A 196 -11.32 29.75 -13.83
CA ASP A 196 -10.34 28.81 -14.38
C ASP A 196 -9.27 28.45 -13.33
N ILE A 197 -9.13 27.15 -13.06
CA ILE A 197 -8.24 26.57 -12.04
C ILE A 197 -7.31 25.50 -12.64
N THR A 198 -7.13 25.50 -13.97
CA THR A 198 -6.25 24.53 -14.64
C THR A 198 -4.77 24.92 -14.55
N GLU A 199 -4.47 26.15 -14.12
CA GLU A 199 -3.12 26.72 -14.12
C GLU A 199 -2.77 27.38 -12.78
N ILE A 200 -2.70 26.59 -11.71
CA ILE A 200 -2.21 27.05 -10.41
C ILE A 200 -0.69 26.93 -10.38
N GLU A 201 0.01 28.06 -10.29
CA GLU A 201 1.46 28.09 -10.21
C GLU A 201 1.96 27.71 -8.82
N VAL A 202 3.03 26.93 -8.78
CA VAL A 202 3.72 26.54 -7.55
C VAL A 202 5.13 27.11 -7.57
N TRP A 203 5.35 28.16 -6.80
CA TRP A 203 6.65 28.84 -6.69
C TRP A 203 7.39 28.39 -5.44
N GLN A 204 8.67 28.04 -5.56
CA GLN A 204 9.52 27.82 -4.38
C GLN A 204 9.85 29.16 -3.72
N LEU A 205 9.83 29.20 -2.39
CA LEU A 205 10.31 30.35 -1.60
C LEU A 205 11.70 30.04 -1.04
N ILE A 206 12.68 30.90 -1.31
CA ILE A 206 14.10 30.59 -1.06
C ILE A 206 14.74 31.43 0.05
N ALA A 207 14.17 32.58 0.39
CA ALA A 207 14.68 33.46 1.43
C ALA A 207 13.56 34.31 2.03
N PRO A 208 13.61 34.66 3.33
CA PRO A 208 12.73 35.67 3.89
C PRO A 208 12.92 37.04 3.22
N SER A 209 11.92 37.92 3.33
CA SER A 209 11.95 39.25 2.68
C SER A 209 13.00 40.20 3.23
N ALA A 210 13.49 39.96 4.44
CA ALA A 210 14.44 40.85 5.09
C ALA A 210 15.83 40.65 4.47
N THR A 211 16.35 41.67 3.79
CA THR A 211 17.67 41.71 3.15
C THR A 211 18.85 41.75 4.14
N SER A 212 18.62 41.45 5.41
CA SER A 212 19.64 41.56 6.45
C SER A 212 20.59 40.37 6.39
N ALA A 213 21.89 40.58 6.59
CA ALA A 213 22.92 39.53 6.56
C ALA A 213 22.74 38.43 7.64
N THR A 214 21.73 38.58 8.50
CA THR A 214 21.31 37.67 9.57
C THR A 214 19.87 37.18 9.36
N ALA A 215 19.37 37.20 8.12
CA ALA A 215 18.02 36.73 7.83
C ALA A 215 17.87 35.26 8.24
N PRO A 216 16.77 34.90 8.93
CA PRO A 216 16.51 33.53 9.34
C PRO A 216 16.46 32.61 8.11
N SER A 217 16.71 31.31 8.31
CA SER A 217 16.46 30.34 7.24
C SER A 217 14.95 30.26 6.96
N MET A 218 14.57 29.68 5.81
CA MET A 218 13.15 29.43 5.52
C MET A 218 12.48 28.49 6.54
N ASP A 219 13.26 27.69 7.28
CA ASP A 219 12.78 26.80 8.34
C ASP A 219 12.34 27.57 9.60
N GLU A 220 12.99 28.71 9.86
CA GLU A 220 12.76 29.59 11.03
C GLU A 220 11.75 30.72 10.75
N LEU A 221 11.13 30.74 9.56
CA LEU A 221 10.16 31.76 9.19
C LEU A 221 8.97 31.79 10.16
N ASP A 222 8.62 32.97 10.67
CA ASP A 222 7.45 33.16 11.52
C ASP A 222 6.18 33.30 10.65
N TYR A 223 5.43 32.21 10.57
CA TYR A 223 4.20 32.12 9.78
C TYR A 223 3.03 32.93 10.36
N ASP A 224 3.11 33.33 11.63
CA ASP A 224 2.04 34.08 12.30
C ASP A 224 2.12 35.60 12.06
N THR A 225 3.23 36.09 11.48
CA THR A 225 3.43 37.51 11.15
C THR A 225 3.55 37.79 9.66
N LEU A 226 3.42 36.77 8.82
CA LEU A 226 3.49 36.89 7.37
C LEU A 226 2.35 37.75 6.80
N SER A 227 2.74 38.67 5.92
CA SER A 227 1.85 39.53 5.15
C SER A 227 2.39 39.66 3.73
N TYR A 228 1.61 40.28 2.84
CA TYR A 228 2.07 40.48 1.46
C TYR A 228 3.22 41.49 1.37
N SER A 229 3.36 42.43 2.31
CA SER A 229 4.51 43.35 2.36
C SER A 229 5.79 42.69 2.86
N SER A 230 5.67 41.62 3.64
CA SER A 230 6.76 40.75 4.10
C SER A 230 6.75 39.38 3.39
N LEU A 231 6.41 39.37 2.10
CA LEU A 231 6.36 38.14 1.30
C LEU A 231 7.78 37.60 1.04
N PRO A 232 8.09 36.33 1.36
CA PRO A 232 9.39 35.73 1.07
C PRO A 232 9.74 35.81 -0.43
N VAL A 233 11.03 35.77 -0.72
CA VAL A 233 11.56 35.87 -2.08
C VAL A 233 11.26 34.58 -2.84
N ARG A 234 10.60 34.73 -4.00
CA ARG A 234 10.37 33.63 -4.94
C ARG A 234 11.68 33.19 -5.59
N GLY A 235 11.90 31.89 -5.64
CA GLY A 235 12.94 31.24 -6.42
C GLY A 235 12.35 30.66 -7.71
N GLU A 236 12.53 29.35 -7.87
CA GLU A 236 12.12 28.61 -9.07
C GLU A 236 10.60 28.35 -9.11
N LEU A 237 10.04 28.36 -10.33
CA LEU A 237 8.70 27.84 -10.59
C LEU A 237 8.78 26.32 -10.68
N LEU A 238 8.31 25.61 -9.66
CA LEU A 238 8.36 24.15 -9.58
C LEU A 238 7.40 23.47 -10.56
N GLY A 239 6.33 24.16 -10.93
CA GLY A 239 5.38 23.69 -11.93
C GLY A 239 4.03 24.36 -11.84
N VAL A 240 3.09 23.80 -12.60
CA VAL A 240 1.71 24.24 -12.69
C VAL A 240 0.80 23.06 -12.41
N LEU A 241 -0.22 23.27 -11.58
CA LEU A 241 -1.21 22.26 -11.20
C LEU A 241 -2.56 22.57 -11.85
N ASP A 242 -3.17 21.53 -12.41
CA ASP A 242 -4.56 21.53 -12.87
C ASP A 242 -5.46 20.90 -11.80
N LEU A 243 -6.21 21.72 -11.07
CA LEU A 243 -7.07 21.24 -9.98
C LEU A 243 -8.34 20.56 -10.47
N THR A 244 -8.62 20.57 -11.79
CA THR A 244 -9.73 19.84 -12.40
C THR A 244 -9.39 18.39 -12.71
N ALA A 245 -8.10 18.04 -12.75
CA ALA A 245 -7.63 16.70 -13.07
C ALA A 245 -8.05 15.67 -12.01
N LYS A 246 -8.48 14.50 -12.47
CA LYS A 246 -8.80 13.31 -11.66
C LYS A 246 -7.99 12.11 -12.18
N PRO A 247 -7.42 11.25 -11.32
CA PRO A 247 -7.62 11.20 -9.88
C PRO A 247 -6.80 12.20 -9.08
N ASN A 248 -5.61 12.61 -9.55
CA ASN A 248 -4.74 13.59 -8.90
C ASN A 248 -4.11 14.49 -9.98
N SER A 249 -3.58 15.65 -9.57
CA SER A 249 -2.76 16.52 -10.41
C SER A 249 -1.39 16.68 -9.79
N THR A 250 -0.32 16.46 -10.53
CA THR A 250 1.05 16.53 -10.00
C THR A 250 1.88 17.51 -10.80
N THR A 251 2.75 18.26 -10.13
CA THR A 251 3.81 19.00 -10.81
C THR A 251 4.77 18.02 -11.50
N VAL A 252 5.61 18.55 -12.38
CA VAL A 252 6.78 17.80 -12.86
C VAL A 252 7.67 17.47 -11.65
N GLU A 253 8.35 16.33 -11.70
CA GLU A 253 9.32 15.95 -10.68
C GLU A 253 10.49 16.96 -10.69
N PHE A 254 10.82 17.47 -9.51
CA PHE A 254 11.93 18.39 -9.25
C PHE A 254 12.86 17.81 -8.18
N ALA A 255 14.07 18.34 -8.09
CA ALA A 255 15.02 17.89 -7.08
C ALA A 255 14.56 18.27 -5.67
N CYS A 256 14.52 17.31 -4.75
CA CYS A 256 14.22 17.62 -3.35
C CYS A 256 15.33 18.52 -2.76
N PRO A 257 15.00 19.57 -1.99
CA PRO A 257 16.01 20.40 -1.32
C PRO A 257 16.91 19.55 -0.42
N SER A 258 18.20 19.40 -0.77
CA SER A 258 19.08 18.45 -0.08
C SER A 258 19.65 18.96 1.24
N LYS A 259 19.57 20.28 1.50
CA LYS A 259 20.12 20.94 2.69
C LYS A 259 19.04 21.51 3.63
N ALA A 260 17.77 21.33 3.28
CA ALA A 260 16.65 21.85 4.04
C ALA A 260 15.77 20.68 4.47
N ASP A 261 15.18 20.78 5.66
CA ASP A 261 14.23 19.78 6.15
C ASP A 261 12.83 20.02 5.58
N ASN A 262 12.58 21.24 5.10
CA ASN A 262 11.27 21.64 4.60
C ASN A 262 11.35 22.27 3.21
N LEU A 263 10.29 22.06 2.44
CA LEU A 263 10.00 22.78 1.21
C LEU A 263 8.92 23.83 1.49
N VAL A 264 9.22 25.09 1.24
CA VAL A 264 8.24 26.18 1.35
C VAL A 264 7.86 26.63 -0.06
N VAL A 265 6.56 26.68 -0.33
CA VAL A 265 6.02 27.09 -1.63
C VAL A 265 4.95 28.16 -1.48
N GLU A 266 4.78 28.95 -2.54
CA GLU A 266 3.63 29.83 -2.75
C GLU A 266 2.78 29.29 -3.90
N LEU A 267 1.50 29.08 -3.62
CA LEU A 267 0.48 28.72 -4.60
C LEU A 267 -0.26 29.98 -5.05
N LYS A 268 -0.32 30.21 -6.37
CA LYS A 268 -0.90 31.43 -6.94
C LYS A 268 -1.62 31.16 -8.26
N CYS A 269 -2.68 31.91 -8.54
CA CYS A 269 -3.30 31.96 -9.87
C CYS A 269 -2.72 33.08 -10.74
N GLN A 270 -2.61 32.86 -12.05
CA GLN A 270 -2.40 33.94 -13.03
C GLN A 270 -3.71 34.46 -13.66
N ARG A 271 -4.69 33.58 -13.88
CA ARG A 271 -5.88 33.86 -14.71
C ARG A 271 -6.96 34.66 -13.99
N VAL A 272 -7.62 35.55 -14.72
CA VAL A 272 -8.77 36.32 -14.22
C VAL A 272 -9.89 35.37 -13.76
N ALA A 273 -10.53 35.71 -12.64
CA ALA A 273 -11.59 34.93 -11.98
C ALA A 273 -11.18 33.58 -11.36
N CYS A 274 -9.89 33.21 -11.34
CA CYS A 274 -9.42 32.03 -10.60
C CYS A 274 -9.71 32.18 -9.11
N HIS A 275 -10.39 31.19 -8.53
CA HIS A 275 -10.71 31.13 -7.12
C HIS A 275 -10.76 29.68 -6.65
N VAL A 276 -9.94 29.37 -5.66
CA VAL A 276 -9.93 28.09 -4.96
C VAL A 276 -9.94 28.38 -3.47
N SER A 277 -10.90 27.79 -2.75
CA SER A 277 -10.91 27.85 -1.29
C SER A 277 -11.38 26.54 -0.69
N PHE A 278 -10.64 26.07 0.30
CA PHE A 278 -10.98 24.90 1.10
C PHE A 278 -10.18 24.89 2.40
N LYS A 279 -10.38 23.85 3.23
CA LYS A 279 -9.57 23.61 4.43
C LYS A 279 -8.65 22.39 4.23
N GLN A 280 -7.35 22.63 4.30
CA GLN A 280 -6.29 21.63 4.30
C GLN A 280 -6.28 20.92 5.67
N ILE A 281 -6.95 19.78 5.78
CA ILE A 281 -7.10 19.03 7.02
C ILE A 281 -6.66 17.60 6.76
N GLU A 282 -5.76 17.08 7.59
CA GLU A 282 -5.33 15.68 7.55
C GLU A 282 -6.38 14.78 8.21
N MET A 283 -7.55 14.65 7.57
CA MET A 283 -8.65 13.77 8.01
C MET A 283 -9.12 12.91 6.84
N VAL A 284 -9.62 11.70 7.12
CA VAL A 284 -10.16 10.80 6.10
C VAL A 284 -11.61 11.19 5.76
N PRO A 285 -12.02 11.25 4.47
CA PRO A 285 -11.17 11.15 3.29
C PRO A 285 -10.26 12.37 3.12
N ARG A 286 -8.98 12.10 2.85
CA ARG A 286 -7.95 13.12 2.65
C ARG A 286 -8.17 13.79 1.31
N PHE A 287 -8.08 15.12 1.29
CA PHE A 287 -8.03 15.92 0.08
C PHE A 287 -7.28 17.23 0.37
N GLY A 288 -6.53 17.71 -0.61
CA GLY A 288 -5.64 18.86 -0.44
C GLY A 288 -4.34 18.73 -1.23
N PHE A 289 -3.38 19.57 -0.88
CA PHE A 289 -2.02 19.48 -1.42
C PHE A 289 -1.13 18.59 -0.56
N GLU A 290 -0.26 17.84 -1.19
CA GLU A 290 0.76 17.04 -0.50
C GLU A 290 2.08 17.09 -1.28
N LEU A 291 3.18 16.93 -0.56
CA LEU A 291 4.49 16.70 -1.14
C LEU A 291 4.68 15.19 -1.29
N VAL A 292 5.02 14.74 -2.48
CA VAL A 292 5.37 13.34 -2.75
C VAL A 292 6.85 13.21 -3.08
N ARG A 293 7.50 12.20 -2.50
CA ARG A 293 8.89 11.82 -2.77
C ARG A 293 8.94 10.36 -3.21
N ARG A 294 9.54 10.06 -4.36
CA ARG A 294 9.60 8.69 -4.89
C ARG A 294 10.41 7.79 -3.96
N ARG A 295 9.99 6.54 -3.74
CA ARG A 295 10.80 5.52 -3.04
C ARG A 295 11.97 5.06 -3.91
N GLU A 296 13.09 4.74 -3.28
CA GLU A 296 14.26 4.12 -3.95
C GLU A 296 13.99 2.67 -4.35
#